data_AF-A0A0L1IH09-F1
#
_entry.id   AF-A0A0L1IH09-F1
#
_cell.length_a   1.000
_cell.length_b   1.000
_cell.length_c   1.000
_cell.angle_alpha   90.00
_cell.angle_beta   90.00
_cell.angle_gamma   90.00
#
_symmetry.space_group_name_H-M   'P 1'
#
loop_
_entity.id
_entity.type
_entity.pdbx_description
1 polymer ?
#
loop_
_entity_poly.entity_id
_entity_poly.type
_entity_poly.pdbx_seq_one_letter_code
_entity_poly.pdbx_strand_id
1 'polypeptide(L)'
;MAVPLEIRQVPRPKNTIVKLTGKSWAVIQRIGCEYKNGKNYPKNGPVIGHIINGEYVPKKEISIELRPKNYGDYMLAKNLSNDILKDLMHVYGVEAFRIFAIAIMKTLNPDANDSLIEKYYEESFLSVDFPNMKLSKSTVSNFIYKLGCDTNKIIEFIRKRVEKTNANDLVAIDGMLKNYNSRITSFGSLSYKSRIKNTKNISIVTAFNITTKDIICSLPYRGNCVDFSSFPDFLEKTNIKTGVIIVDKGVSNGKNIPDQVGYIFPIKRSLSILHKLNIYDMEEKFSNKDNTIFYKKLKHENKFYYAFRDNNRFSKEHSDYLKSKKYTIENYKKLKDKFGTIVYISNQDLEPIDIYKMYKQRWEIELVNKFYQDNLNLKEVNKKSDISIYGAEFIKMLSTIIGYRIKNKFKERGILNEKTFSEALKVFNSYKKYKINIMGGSWIVGKISKKDEEMILSCLI
;
A
#
# COMPACT_ATOMS: atom_id res chain seq x y z
N MET A 1 -56.12 17.70 -24.52
CA MET A 1 -56.05 18.96 -25.30
C MET A 1 -55.55 18.67 -26.70
N ALA A 2 -56.22 19.21 -27.72
CA ALA A 2 -55.73 19.17 -29.08
C ALA A 2 -54.46 20.04 -29.19
N VAL A 3 -53.44 19.55 -29.91
CA VAL A 3 -52.25 20.34 -30.23
C VAL A 3 -52.67 21.53 -31.11
N PRO A 4 -52.37 22.79 -30.75
CA PRO A 4 -52.71 23.98 -31.56
C PRO A 4 -52.16 23.91 -32.99
N LEU A 5 -52.82 24.59 -33.93
CA LEU A 5 -52.43 24.58 -35.35
C LEU A 5 -51.00 25.08 -35.54
N GLU A 6 -50.66 26.18 -34.86
CA GLU A 6 -49.33 26.80 -34.85
C GLU A 6 -48.23 25.80 -34.50
N ILE A 7 -48.49 24.92 -33.53
CA ILE A 7 -47.57 23.86 -33.10
C ILE A 7 -47.54 22.68 -34.07
N ARG A 8 -48.68 22.35 -34.69
CA ARG A 8 -48.77 21.26 -35.67
C ARG A 8 -47.99 21.57 -36.94
N GLN A 9 -47.94 22.83 -37.35
CA GLN A 9 -47.31 23.30 -38.59
C GLN A 9 -45.79 23.50 -38.48
N VAL A 10 -45.22 23.54 -37.27
CA VAL A 10 -43.75 23.67 -37.08
C VAL A 10 -43.00 22.57 -37.84
N PRO A 11 -42.07 22.93 -38.76
CA PRO A 11 -41.22 21.97 -39.46
C PRO A 11 -40.43 21.09 -38.49
N ARG A 12 -40.50 19.76 -38.68
CA ARG A 12 -39.87 18.76 -37.81
C ARG A 12 -39.67 17.43 -38.57
N PRO A 13 -38.86 16.49 -38.07
CA PRO A 13 -38.65 15.19 -38.71
C PRO A 13 -39.97 14.45 -39.03
N LYS A 14 -40.00 13.76 -40.17
CA LYS A 14 -41.14 12.94 -40.59
C LYS A 14 -41.37 11.79 -39.60
N ASN A 15 -42.58 11.23 -39.58
CA ASN A 15 -42.98 10.14 -38.67
C ASN A 15 -42.88 10.51 -37.17
N THR A 16 -43.27 11.74 -36.83
CA THR A 16 -43.31 12.23 -35.45
C THR A 16 -44.71 12.65 -35.03
N ILE A 17 -44.98 12.64 -33.73
CA ILE A 17 -46.16 13.27 -33.12
C ILE A 17 -45.72 14.36 -32.15
N VAL A 18 -46.62 15.30 -31.88
CA VAL A 18 -46.40 16.33 -30.86
C VAL A 18 -47.35 16.10 -29.71
N LYS A 19 -46.85 16.17 -28.47
CA LYS A 19 -47.65 16.06 -27.26
C LYS A 19 -47.19 17.08 -26.22
N LEU A 20 -48.13 17.78 -25.60
CA LEU A 20 -47.82 18.64 -24.46
C LEU A 20 -47.31 17.77 -23.30
N THR A 21 -46.08 18.04 -22.87
CA THR A 21 -45.43 17.36 -21.75
C THR A 21 -44.89 18.44 -20.80
N GLY A 22 -45.47 18.54 -19.61
CA GLY A 22 -45.20 19.65 -18.70
C GLY A 22 -45.59 20.99 -19.32
N LYS A 23 -44.61 21.92 -19.43
CA LYS A 23 -44.77 23.25 -20.04
C LYS A 23 -44.32 23.32 -21.51
N SER A 24 -43.95 22.20 -22.13
CA SER A 24 -43.32 22.18 -23.45
C SER A 24 -43.97 21.17 -24.41
N TRP A 25 -43.85 21.43 -25.70
CA TRP A 25 -44.38 20.56 -26.75
C TRP A 25 -43.32 19.53 -27.15
N ALA A 26 -43.42 18.30 -26.64
CA ALA A 26 -42.48 17.23 -26.96
C ALA A 26 -42.76 16.66 -28.35
N VAL A 27 -41.71 16.50 -29.15
CA VAL A 27 -41.73 15.81 -30.45
C VAL A 27 -41.28 14.37 -30.25
N ILE A 28 -42.17 13.42 -30.53
CA ILE A 28 -41.99 12.00 -30.23
C ILE A 28 -41.90 11.24 -31.54
N GLN A 29 -40.87 10.40 -31.70
CA GLN A 29 -40.70 9.55 -32.88
C GLN A 29 -41.71 8.41 -32.87
N ARG A 30 -42.27 8.02 -34.02
CA ARG A 30 -42.99 6.75 -34.17
C ARG A 30 -41.99 5.65 -34.55
N ILE A 31 -41.98 4.56 -33.78
CA ILE A 31 -41.02 3.45 -33.92
C ILE A 31 -41.66 2.16 -34.47
N GLY A 32 -42.90 2.24 -34.91
CA GLY A 32 -43.59 1.11 -35.56
C GLY A 32 -45.09 1.14 -35.31
N CYS A 33 -45.71 -0.03 -35.42
CA CYS A 33 -47.11 -0.27 -35.11
C CYS A 33 -47.25 -1.48 -34.18
N GLU A 34 -48.27 -1.48 -33.34
CA GLU A 34 -48.66 -2.59 -32.48
C GLU A 34 -50.05 -3.07 -32.92
N TYR A 35 -50.20 -4.38 -33.18
CA TYR A 35 -51.48 -4.96 -33.57
C TYR A 35 -52.32 -5.29 -32.32
N LYS A 36 -53.48 -4.66 -32.19
CA LYS A 36 -54.43 -4.89 -31.10
C LYS A 36 -55.85 -4.93 -31.67
N ASN A 37 -56.67 -5.88 -31.25
CA ASN A 37 -58.09 -5.99 -31.60
C ASN A 37 -58.38 -5.84 -33.12
N GLY A 38 -57.62 -6.52 -33.96
CA GLY A 38 -57.84 -6.51 -35.41
C GLY A 38 -57.31 -5.27 -36.16
N LYS A 39 -56.63 -4.34 -35.47
CA LYS A 39 -56.15 -3.08 -36.05
C LYS A 39 -54.71 -2.77 -35.65
N ASN A 40 -53.99 -2.11 -36.55
CA ASN A 40 -52.64 -1.58 -36.30
C ASN A 40 -52.70 -0.20 -35.65
N TYR A 41 -52.11 -0.06 -34.46
CA TYR A 41 -51.98 1.21 -33.75
C TYR A 41 -50.53 1.71 -33.79
N PRO A 42 -50.28 3.01 -34.06
CA PRO A 42 -48.92 3.53 -34.08
C PRO A 42 -48.26 3.44 -32.70
N LYS A 43 -47.05 2.88 -32.67
CA LYS A 43 -46.21 2.78 -31.47
C LYS A 43 -45.28 3.98 -31.38
N ASN A 44 -45.46 4.77 -30.33
CA ASN A 44 -44.59 5.91 -30.03
C ASN A 44 -43.30 5.43 -29.37
N GLY A 45 -42.18 6.03 -29.77
CA GLY A 45 -40.84 5.80 -29.23
C GLY A 45 -40.36 6.98 -28.39
N PRO A 46 -39.04 7.25 -28.38
CA PRO A 46 -38.48 8.30 -27.53
C PRO A 46 -38.86 9.71 -28.00
N VAL A 47 -38.80 10.66 -27.06
CA VAL A 47 -38.79 12.10 -27.38
C VAL A 47 -37.49 12.43 -28.10
N ILE A 48 -37.59 12.96 -29.30
CA ILE A 48 -36.44 13.34 -30.15
C ILE A 48 -36.23 14.86 -30.21
N GLY A 49 -37.01 15.64 -29.47
CA GLY A 49 -36.85 17.09 -29.37
C GLY A 49 -38.09 17.76 -28.82
N HIS A 50 -38.07 19.09 -28.76
CA HIS A 50 -39.18 19.90 -28.29
C HIS A 50 -39.43 21.06 -29.25
N ILE A 51 -40.66 21.56 -29.30
CA ILE A 51 -40.96 22.83 -29.95
C ILE A 51 -40.87 23.92 -28.89
N ILE A 52 -39.97 24.88 -29.11
CA ILE A 52 -39.69 26.01 -28.23
C ILE A 52 -39.74 27.27 -29.09
N ASN A 53 -40.54 28.27 -28.69
CA ASN A 53 -40.70 29.53 -29.42
C ASN A 53 -41.03 29.36 -30.92
N GLY A 54 -41.87 28.38 -31.27
CA GLY A 54 -42.28 28.12 -32.65
C GLY A 54 -41.28 27.32 -33.48
N GLU A 55 -40.14 26.89 -32.92
CA GLU A 55 -39.12 26.13 -33.63
C GLU A 55 -38.91 24.74 -33.04
N TYR A 56 -38.66 23.75 -33.91
CA TYR A 56 -38.25 22.42 -33.47
C TYR A 56 -36.77 22.43 -33.04
N VAL A 57 -36.55 22.18 -31.75
CA VAL A 57 -35.23 22.00 -31.17
C VAL A 57 -34.97 20.51 -30.97
N PRO A 58 -34.04 19.89 -31.73
CA PRO A 58 -33.75 18.47 -31.59
C PRO A 58 -33.16 18.18 -30.21
N LYS A 59 -33.54 17.03 -29.65
CA LYS A 59 -32.91 16.49 -28.45
C LYS A 59 -31.51 16.04 -28.85
N LYS A 60 -30.51 16.85 -28.51
CA LYS A 60 -29.11 16.45 -28.59
C LYS A 60 -28.78 15.68 -27.32
N GLU A 61 -28.39 14.42 -27.46
CA GLU A 61 -27.76 13.72 -26.36
C GLU A 61 -26.37 14.34 -26.14
N ILE A 62 -26.01 14.60 -24.89
CA ILE A 62 -24.64 14.97 -24.56
C ILE A 62 -23.81 13.69 -24.71
N SER A 63 -23.18 13.51 -25.87
CA SER A 63 -22.17 12.46 -26.04
C SER A 63 -20.93 12.87 -25.25
N ILE A 64 -20.60 12.09 -24.22
CA ILE A 64 -19.31 12.25 -23.53
C ILE A 64 -18.26 11.59 -24.43
N GLU A 65 -17.78 12.31 -25.44
CA GLU A 65 -16.72 11.79 -26.31
C GLU A 65 -15.40 11.65 -25.53
N LEU A 66 -15.05 12.65 -24.71
CA LEU A 66 -13.77 12.72 -24.00
C LEU A 66 -13.94 13.35 -22.62
N ARG A 67 -13.49 12.64 -21.58
CA ARG A 67 -13.47 13.13 -20.20
C ARG A 67 -12.10 13.74 -19.86
N PRO A 68 -12.04 14.76 -19.00
CA PRO A 68 -10.78 15.14 -18.36
C PRO A 68 -10.17 13.95 -17.64
N LYS A 69 -8.85 13.85 -17.68
CA LYS A 69 -8.09 12.74 -17.09
C LYS A 69 -7.16 13.26 -15.99
N ASN A 70 -7.19 12.61 -14.83
CA ASN A 70 -6.28 12.91 -13.71
C ASN A 70 -4.84 12.56 -14.13
N TYR A 71 -3.94 13.55 -14.10
CA TYR A 71 -2.62 13.45 -14.71
C TYR A 71 -1.48 13.54 -13.68
N GLY A 72 -1.53 14.53 -12.77
CA GLY A 72 -0.40 14.81 -11.87
C GLY A 72 -0.05 13.65 -10.94
N ASP A 73 -1.07 13.06 -10.30
CA ASP A 73 -0.91 11.93 -9.39
C ASP A 73 -0.43 10.65 -10.10
N TYR A 74 -1.00 10.35 -11.26
CA TYR A 74 -0.55 9.25 -12.12
C TYR A 74 0.90 9.41 -12.56
N MET A 75 1.26 10.59 -13.09
CA MET A 75 2.63 10.82 -13.55
C MET A 75 3.65 10.71 -12.44
N LEU A 76 3.31 11.24 -11.25
CA LEU A 76 4.16 11.09 -10.08
C LEU A 76 4.37 9.62 -9.74
N ALA A 77 3.28 8.84 -9.66
CA ALA A 77 3.35 7.41 -9.39
C ALA A 77 4.18 6.68 -10.45
N LYS A 78 3.94 6.94 -11.73
CA LYS A 78 4.64 6.32 -12.87
C LYS A 78 6.15 6.61 -12.81
N ASN A 79 6.54 7.88 -12.63
CA ASN A 79 7.95 8.29 -12.58
C ASN A 79 8.69 7.60 -11.43
N LEU A 80 8.04 7.49 -10.26
CA LEU A 80 8.62 6.86 -9.07
C LEU A 80 8.57 5.32 -9.08
N SER A 81 7.98 4.69 -10.10
CA SER A 81 7.79 3.23 -10.13
C SER A 81 8.06 2.59 -11.49
N ASN A 82 8.81 3.27 -12.36
CA ASN A 82 9.16 2.73 -13.68
C ASN A 82 10.03 1.46 -13.58
N ASP A 83 10.91 1.36 -12.58
CA ASP A 83 11.68 0.15 -12.28
C ASP A 83 10.76 -1.03 -11.91
N ILE A 84 9.68 -0.77 -11.18
CA ILE A 84 8.68 -1.79 -10.81
C ILE A 84 7.96 -2.30 -12.05
N LEU A 85 7.55 -1.41 -12.97
CA LEU A 85 6.92 -1.83 -14.22
C LEU A 85 7.88 -2.66 -15.09
N LYS A 86 9.16 -2.27 -15.17
CA LYS A 86 10.19 -3.04 -15.91
C LYS A 86 10.37 -4.45 -15.34
N ASP A 87 10.49 -4.56 -14.01
CA ASP A 87 10.60 -5.86 -13.34
C ASP A 87 9.34 -6.71 -13.59
N LEU A 88 8.14 -6.11 -13.52
CA LEU A 88 6.89 -6.80 -13.80
C LEU A 88 6.82 -7.27 -15.26
N MET A 89 7.25 -6.44 -16.23
CA MET A 89 7.25 -6.81 -17.65
C MET A 89 8.17 -7.99 -17.93
N HIS A 90 9.32 -8.07 -17.26
CA HIS A 90 10.20 -9.23 -17.37
C HIS A 90 9.51 -10.53 -16.91
N VAL A 91 8.75 -10.48 -15.80
CA VAL A 91 8.16 -11.69 -15.19
C VAL A 91 6.81 -12.07 -15.80
N TYR A 92 5.99 -11.07 -16.13
CA TYR A 92 4.58 -11.25 -16.52
C TYR A 92 4.29 -10.86 -17.98
N GLY A 93 5.24 -10.31 -18.71
CA GLY A 93 5.03 -9.83 -20.07
C GLY A 93 3.94 -8.77 -20.13
N VAL A 94 3.00 -8.88 -21.09
CA VAL A 94 1.91 -7.91 -21.28
C VAL A 94 0.98 -7.79 -20.07
N GLU A 95 0.82 -8.85 -19.28
CA GLU A 95 -0.02 -8.81 -18.07
C GLU A 95 0.55 -7.89 -16.97
N ALA A 96 1.83 -7.53 -17.05
CA ALA A 96 2.47 -6.54 -16.18
C ALA A 96 1.70 -5.21 -16.13
N PHE A 97 1.19 -4.74 -17.28
CA PHE A 97 0.46 -3.48 -17.34
C PHE A 97 -0.84 -3.53 -16.53
N ARG A 98 -1.53 -4.68 -16.51
CA ARG A 98 -2.74 -4.87 -15.70
C ARG A 98 -2.42 -4.91 -14.20
N ILE A 99 -1.35 -5.61 -13.82
CA ILE A 99 -0.85 -5.65 -12.42
C ILE A 99 -0.52 -4.22 -11.96
N PHE A 100 0.25 -3.50 -12.77
CA PHE A 100 0.69 -2.13 -12.50
C PHE A 100 -0.47 -1.15 -12.42
N ALA A 101 -1.44 -1.24 -13.34
CA ALA A 101 -2.65 -0.42 -13.33
C ALA A 101 -3.45 -0.62 -12.03
N ILE A 102 -3.69 -1.87 -11.61
CA ILE A 102 -4.42 -2.15 -10.37
C ILE A 102 -3.65 -1.62 -9.16
N ALA A 103 -2.32 -1.80 -9.12
CA ALA A 103 -1.49 -1.30 -8.04
C ALA A 103 -1.52 0.23 -7.94
N ILE A 104 -1.32 0.95 -9.05
CA ILE A 104 -1.42 2.43 -9.08
C ILE A 104 -2.82 2.87 -8.64
N MET A 105 -3.88 2.25 -9.15
CA MET A 105 -5.25 2.66 -8.80
C MET A 105 -5.50 2.50 -7.29
N LYS A 106 -4.99 1.44 -6.66
CA LYS A 106 -5.07 1.26 -5.20
C LYS A 106 -4.17 2.22 -4.42
N THR A 107 -2.99 2.58 -4.93
CA THR A 107 -2.12 3.58 -4.31
C THR A 107 -2.73 4.98 -4.34
N LEU A 108 -3.24 5.39 -5.50
CA LEU A 108 -3.76 6.75 -5.72
C LEU A 108 -5.15 6.95 -5.13
N ASN A 109 -5.89 5.85 -4.95
CA ASN A 109 -7.23 5.85 -4.40
C ASN A 109 -7.30 4.84 -3.24
N PRO A 110 -6.80 5.18 -2.04
CA PRO A 110 -6.78 4.27 -0.88
C PRO A 110 -8.14 3.62 -0.55
N ASP A 111 -9.25 4.33 -0.80
CA ASP A 111 -10.59 3.83 -0.54
C ASP A 111 -11.16 2.97 -1.69
N ALA A 112 -10.37 2.68 -2.73
CA ALA A 112 -10.78 1.89 -3.87
C ALA A 112 -10.86 0.39 -3.55
N ASN A 113 -12.08 -0.07 -3.28
CA ASN A 113 -12.40 -1.48 -3.39
C ASN A 113 -12.35 -1.95 -4.85
N ASP A 114 -12.36 -3.27 -5.06
CA ASP A 114 -12.18 -3.88 -6.38
C ASP A 114 -13.28 -3.47 -7.40
N SER A 115 -14.44 -2.97 -6.96
CA SER A 115 -15.49 -2.47 -7.87
C SER A 115 -15.28 -1.04 -8.36
N LEU A 116 -14.40 -0.27 -7.73
CA LEU A 116 -14.11 1.11 -8.12
C LEU A 116 -12.87 1.23 -9.02
N ILE A 117 -12.10 0.15 -9.17
CA ILE A 117 -10.85 0.17 -9.95
C ILE A 117 -11.08 0.61 -11.40
N GLU A 118 -12.10 0.08 -12.07
CA GLU A 118 -12.44 0.45 -13.45
C GLU A 118 -12.77 1.95 -13.57
N LYS A 119 -13.59 2.47 -12.65
CA LYS A 119 -13.94 3.89 -12.63
C LYS A 119 -12.68 4.76 -12.51
N TYR A 120 -11.82 4.47 -11.53
CA TYR A 120 -10.62 5.28 -11.32
C TYR A 120 -9.61 5.16 -12.47
N TYR A 121 -9.50 3.97 -13.08
CA TYR A 121 -8.72 3.77 -14.28
C TYR A 121 -9.23 4.66 -15.43
N GLU A 122 -10.54 4.67 -15.68
CA GLU A 122 -11.17 5.51 -16.70
C GLU A 122 -11.06 7.01 -16.41
N GLU A 123 -10.94 7.43 -15.15
CA GLU A 123 -10.72 8.83 -14.77
C GLU A 123 -9.24 9.21 -14.83
N SER A 124 -8.31 8.25 -14.76
CA SER A 124 -6.87 8.48 -14.77
C SER A 124 -6.30 8.57 -16.19
N PHE A 125 -5.27 9.40 -16.37
CA PHE A 125 -4.48 9.43 -17.60
C PHE A 125 -3.77 8.10 -17.89
N LEU A 126 -3.68 7.21 -16.90
CA LEU A 126 -3.25 5.83 -17.08
C LEU A 126 -4.04 5.09 -18.18
N SER A 127 -5.33 5.36 -18.33
CA SER A 127 -6.16 4.77 -19.40
C SER A 127 -5.83 5.28 -20.81
N VAL A 128 -5.10 6.39 -20.91
CA VAL A 128 -4.57 6.90 -22.19
C VAL A 128 -3.26 6.20 -22.52
N ASP A 129 -2.36 6.09 -21.54
CA ASP A 129 -1.05 5.45 -21.71
C ASP A 129 -1.18 3.93 -21.90
N PHE A 130 -2.15 3.30 -21.25
CA PHE A 130 -2.43 1.87 -21.34
C PHE A 130 -3.90 1.62 -21.68
N PRO A 131 -4.30 1.77 -22.96
CA PRO A 131 -5.71 1.75 -23.35
C PRO A 131 -6.36 0.37 -23.28
N ASN A 132 -7.71 0.36 -23.27
CA ASN A 132 -8.55 -0.83 -23.43
C ASN A 132 -8.37 -1.95 -22.38
N MET A 133 -7.92 -1.61 -21.16
CA MET A 133 -7.90 -2.58 -20.06
C MET A 133 -9.29 -2.86 -19.52
N LYS A 134 -9.69 -4.13 -19.51
CA LYS A 134 -10.89 -4.59 -18.81
C LYS A 134 -10.60 -4.71 -17.32
N LEU A 135 -11.17 -3.82 -16.51
CA LEU A 135 -10.93 -3.74 -15.07
C LEU A 135 -12.20 -3.81 -14.22
N SER A 136 -13.28 -4.36 -14.78
CA SER A 136 -14.51 -4.62 -14.04
C SER A 136 -14.26 -5.48 -12.79
N LYS A 137 -15.14 -5.34 -11.78
CA LYS A 137 -15.03 -6.05 -10.49
C LYS A 137 -14.74 -7.55 -10.65
N SER A 138 -15.47 -8.23 -11.54
CA SER A 138 -15.32 -9.67 -11.80
C SER A 138 -13.97 -9.98 -12.44
N THR A 139 -13.54 -9.17 -13.41
CA THR A 139 -12.26 -9.32 -14.09
C THR A 139 -11.10 -9.14 -13.12
N VAL A 140 -11.11 -8.07 -12.31
CA VAL A 140 -10.08 -7.80 -11.29
C VAL A 140 -10.04 -8.93 -10.25
N SER A 141 -11.20 -9.39 -9.77
CA SER A 141 -11.26 -10.47 -8.78
C SER A 141 -10.69 -11.78 -9.30
N ASN A 142 -11.05 -12.16 -10.54
CA ASN A 142 -10.52 -13.35 -11.20
C ASN A 142 -9.03 -13.23 -11.50
N PHE A 143 -8.58 -12.05 -11.93
CA PHE A 143 -7.17 -11.80 -12.20
C PHE A 143 -6.32 -11.91 -10.95
N ILE A 144 -6.76 -11.34 -9.82
CA ILE A 144 -6.09 -11.48 -8.52
C ILE A 144 -6.02 -12.95 -8.09
N TYR A 145 -7.08 -13.74 -8.32
CA TYR A 145 -7.05 -15.18 -8.05
C TYR A 145 -5.98 -15.89 -8.90
N LYS A 146 -5.94 -15.62 -10.22
CA LYS A 146 -4.93 -16.20 -11.12
C LYS A 146 -3.50 -15.81 -10.74
N LEU A 147 -3.26 -14.57 -10.32
CA LEU A 147 -1.96 -14.15 -9.79
C LEU A 147 -1.56 -14.99 -8.58
N GLY A 148 -2.50 -15.24 -7.67
CA GLY A 148 -2.26 -16.11 -6.51
C GLY A 148 -1.97 -17.56 -6.87
N CYS A 149 -2.57 -18.10 -7.94
CA CYS A 149 -2.27 -19.45 -8.42
C CYS A 149 -0.81 -19.57 -8.87
N ASP A 150 -0.25 -18.52 -9.47
CA ASP A 150 1.13 -18.48 -9.93
C ASP A 150 2.05 -17.84 -8.89
N THR A 151 2.15 -18.50 -7.73
CA THR A 151 3.04 -18.06 -6.63
C THR A 151 4.50 -18.05 -7.07
N ASN A 152 4.90 -18.90 -8.04
CA ASN A 152 6.26 -18.93 -8.57
C ASN A 152 6.66 -17.58 -9.19
N LYS A 153 5.81 -16.98 -10.03
CA LYS A 153 6.08 -15.65 -10.60
C LYS A 153 6.10 -14.54 -9.54
N ILE A 154 5.27 -14.64 -8.50
CA ILE A 154 5.31 -13.70 -7.37
C ILE A 154 6.70 -13.77 -6.70
N ILE A 155 7.19 -14.98 -6.42
CA ILE A 155 8.51 -15.19 -5.82
C ILE A 155 9.62 -14.75 -6.77
N GLU A 156 9.53 -15.02 -8.07
CA GLU A 156 10.49 -14.55 -9.07
C GLU A 156 10.62 -13.03 -9.08
N PHE A 157 9.48 -12.31 -9.10
CA PHE A 157 9.47 -10.86 -9.00
C PHE A 157 10.09 -10.36 -7.70
N ILE A 158 9.75 -10.99 -6.57
CA ILE A 158 10.33 -10.66 -5.25
C ILE A 158 11.84 -10.85 -5.27
N ARG A 159 12.35 -11.93 -5.84
CA ARG A 159 13.79 -12.22 -5.91
C ARG A 159 14.53 -11.17 -6.75
N LYS A 160 13.95 -10.72 -7.87
CA LYS A 160 14.51 -9.59 -8.65
C LYS A 160 14.59 -8.29 -7.85
N ARG A 161 13.65 -8.06 -6.93
CA ARG A 161 13.71 -6.91 -6.02
C ARG A 161 14.79 -7.07 -4.96
N VAL A 162 14.95 -8.28 -4.42
CA VAL A 162 16.00 -8.62 -3.46
C VAL A 162 17.40 -8.53 -4.07
N GLU A 163 17.58 -8.89 -5.34
CA GLU A 163 18.86 -8.75 -6.06
C GLU A 163 19.40 -7.32 -6.10
N LYS A 164 18.56 -6.32 -5.85
CA LYS A 164 18.94 -4.90 -5.80
C LYS A 164 19.51 -4.48 -4.43
N THR A 165 19.57 -5.38 -3.44
CA THR A 165 20.15 -5.09 -2.12
C THR A 165 21.66 -5.27 -2.11
N ASN A 166 22.35 -4.35 -1.44
CA ASN A 166 23.80 -4.33 -1.32
C ASN A 166 24.28 -4.87 0.03
N ALA A 167 25.57 -5.21 0.13
CA ALA A 167 26.17 -5.73 1.36
C ALA A 167 26.06 -4.76 2.57
N ASN A 168 26.05 -3.44 2.30
CA ASN A 168 25.96 -2.40 3.33
C ASN A 168 24.51 -1.97 3.64
N ASP A 169 23.52 -2.56 2.98
CA ASP A 169 22.12 -2.20 3.23
C ASP A 169 21.65 -2.73 4.58
N LEU A 170 20.96 -1.86 5.31
CA LEU A 170 20.33 -2.21 6.57
C LEU A 170 18.89 -2.64 6.31
N VAL A 171 18.58 -3.91 6.52
CA VAL A 171 17.30 -4.51 6.19
C VAL A 171 16.52 -4.83 7.46
N ALA A 172 15.46 -4.07 7.74
CA ALA A 172 14.51 -4.44 8.78
C ALA A 172 13.55 -5.50 8.26
N ILE A 173 13.29 -6.52 9.07
CA ILE A 173 12.23 -7.50 8.81
C ILE A 173 11.30 -7.56 10.01
N ASP A 174 10.00 -7.41 9.75
CA ASP A 174 8.98 -7.40 10.78
C ASP A 174 7.66 -8.01 10.27
N GLY A 175 6.91 -8.61 11.19
CA GLY A 175 5.60 -9.21 10.94
C GLY A 175 4.48 -8.34 11.48
N MET A 176 3.54 -7.94 10.62
CA MET A 176 2.31 -7.28 11.04
C MET A 176 1.11 -8.23 10.99
N LEU A 177 0.20 -8.09 11.97
CA LEU A 177 -1.07 -8.84 11.97
C LEU A 177 -2.17 -8.00 11.35
N LYS A 178 -2.98 -8.62 10.49
CA LYS A 178 -4.20 -8.04 9.92
C LYS A 178 -5.41 -8.83 10.35
N ASN A 179 -6.44 -8.13 10.82
CA ASN A 179 -7.72 -8.74 11.17
C ASN A 179 -8.36 -9.40 9.94
N TYR A 180 -8.76 -10.66 10.10
CA TYR A 180 -9.35 -11.46 9.05
C TYR A 180 -10.27 -12.53 9.64
N ASN A 181 -11.54 -12.16 9.86
CA ASN A 181 -12.54 -13.00 10.54
C ASN A 181 -13.32 -13.95 9.61
N SER A 182 -12.79 -14.25 8.42
CA SER A 182 -13.43 -15.20 7.51
C SER A 182 -13.49 -16.60 8.13
N ARG A 183 -14.65 -17.25 7.99
CA ARG A 183 -14.86 -18.64 8.43
C ARG A 183 -14.51 -19.68 7.36
N ILE A 184 -14.18 -19.25 6.14
CA ILE A 184 -14.12 -20.10 4.94
C ILE A 184 -12.69 -20.55 4.59
N THR A 185 -11.66 -19.85 5.08
CA THR A 185 -10.26 -20.03 4.64
C THR A 185 -9.33 -20.52 5.74
N SER A 186 -8.28 -21.28 5.38
CA SER A 186 -7.28 -21.80 6.34
C SER A 186 -6.27 -20.75 6.79
N PHE A 187 -6.14 -19.62 6.07
CA PHE A 187 -5.26 -18.50 6.45
C PHE A 187 -5.69 -17.79 7.74
N GLY A 188 -6.99 -17.68 7.96
CA GLY A 188 -7.56 -17.03 9.13
C GLY A 188 -7.44 -17.90 10.36
N SER A 189 -6.52 -17.54 11.26
CA SER A 189 -6.25 -18.30 12.47
C SER A 189 -6.09 -17.38 13.68
N LEU A 190 -6.37 -17.91 14.87
CA LEU A 190 -6.20 -17.17 16.12
C LEU A 190 -4.71 -16.99 16.40
N SER A 191 -4.22 -15.75 16.30
CA SER A 191 -2.89 -15.37 16.77
C SER A 191 -2.86 -15.34 18.31
N TYR A 192 -1.67 -15.40 18.92
CA TYR A 192 -1.53 -15.25 20.37
C TYR A 192 -2.18 -13.95 20.90
N LYS A 193 -1.99 -12.83 20.19
CA LYS A 193 -2.59 -11.53 20.54
C LYS A 193 -4.11 -11.50 20.37
N SER A 194 -4.66 -12.36 19.51
CA SER A 194 -6.08 -12.34 19.15
C SER A 194 -6.92 -13.41 19.83
N ARG A 195 -6.32 -14.36 20.56
CA ARG A 195 -7.02 -15.21 21.55
C ARG A 195 -7.72 -14.38 22.63
N ILE A 196 -7.14 -13.24 23.00
CA ILE A 196 -7.71 -12.30 23.98
C ILE A 196 -8.88 -11.50 23.39
N LYS A 197 -8.87 -11.25 22.08
CA LYS A 197 -9.88 -10.43 21.36
C LYS A 197 -10.88 -11.23 20.51
N ASN A 198 -10.80 -12.56 20.54
CA ASN A 198 -11.56 -13.51 19.71
C ASN A 198 -11.62 -13.14 18.20
N THR A 199 -10.51 -12.69 17.62
CA THR A 199 -10.40 -12.30 16.20
C THR A 199 -9.40 -13.17 15.47
N LYS A 200 -9.71 -13.61 14.24
CA LYS A 200 -8.75 -14.34 13.39
C LYS A 200 -7.90 -13.34 12.63
N ASN A 201 -6.64 -13.69 12.37
CA ASN A 201 -5.70 -12.81 11.67
C ASN A 201 -5.01 -13.53 10.50
N ILE A 202 -4.42 -12.72 9.61
CA ILE A 202 -3.28 -13.12 8.77
C ILE A 202 -2.05 -12.35 9.22
N SER A 203 -0.86 -12.92 8.99
CA SER A 203 0.42 -12.24 9.24
C SER A 203 1.02 -11.81 7.90
N ILE A 204 1.56 -10.60 7.81
CA ILE A 204 2.31 -10.12 6.65
C ILE A 204 3.73 -9.84 7.13
N VAL A 205 4.70 -10.60 6.62
CA VAL A 205 6.12 -10.36 6.90
C VAL A 205 6.66 -9.45 5.81
N THR A 206 7.27 -8.34 6.21
CA THR A 206 7.80 -7.31 5.31
C THR A 206 9.30 -7.19 5.50
N ALA A 207 10.06 -7.07 4.40
CA ALA A 207 11.46 -6.65 4.39
C ALA A 207 11.54 -5.21 3.87
N PHE A 208 12.15 -4.33 4.67
CA PHE A 208 12.32 -2.91 4.38
C PHE A 208 13.80 -2.54 4.42
N ASN A 209 14.27 -1.89 3.35
CA ASN A 209 15.62 -1.35 3.31
C ASN A 209 15.61 0.04 3.96
N ILE A 210 16.18 0.11 5.16
CA ILE A 210 16.31 1.35 5.94
C ILE A 210 17.26 2.32 5.24
N THR A 211 18.31 1.83 4.57
CA THR A 211 19.30 2.66 3.89
C THR A 211 18.65 3.42 2.72
N THR A 212 17.93 2.71 1.85
CA THR A 212 17.29 3.32 0.67
C THR A 212 15.89 3.87 0.94
N LYS A 213 15.34 3.65 2.14
CA LYS A 213 13.96 3.97 2.54
C LYS A 213 12.90 3.34 1.61
N ASP A 214 13.14 2.13 1.13
CA ASP A 214 12.27 1.44 0.18
C ASP A 214 11.84 0.06 0.68
N ILE A 215 10.65 -0.36 0.30
CA ILE A 215 10.15 -1.71 0.59
C ILE A 215 10.82 -2.67 -0.41
N ILE A 216 11.44 -3.73 0.09
CA ILE A 216 12.03 -4.78 -0.75
C ILE A 216 10.92 -5.73 -1.18
N CYS A 217 10.25 -6.34 -0.22
CA CYS A 217 9.17 -7.31 -0.45
C CYS A 217 8.31 -7.55 0.80
N SER A 218 7.16 -8.20 0.62
CA SER A 218 6.34 -8.72 1.70
C SER A 218 5.62 -10.01 1.28
N LEU A 219 5.41 -10.94 2.22
CA LEU A 219 4.70 -12.20 1.99
C LEU A 219 3.62 -12.45 3.05
N PRO A 220 2.46 -13.00 2.66
CA PRO A 220 1.42 -13.38 3.60
C PRO A 220 1.65 -14.75 4.22
N TYR A 221 1.32 -14.86 5.50
CA TYR A 221 1.39 -16.07 6.34
C TYR A 221 0.08 -16.23 7.14
N ARG A 222 -0.15 -17.43 7.67
CA ARG A 222 -1.27 -17.68 8.59
C ARG A 222 -1.09 -16.85 9.87
N GLY A 223 -2.17 -16.29 10.42
CA GLY A 223 -2.09 -15.42 11.61
C GLY A 223 -1.61 -16.10 12.90
N ASN A 224 -1.69 -17.42 13.00
CA ASN A 224 -1.15 -18.21 14.10
C ASN A 224 0.34 -18.56 13.94
N CYS A 225 0.92 -18.36 12.76
CA CYS A 225 2.36 -18.44 12.59
C CYS A 225 2.98 -17.24 13.31
N VAL A 226 3.75 -17.51 14.36
CA VAL A 226 4.56 -16.49 15.03
C VAL A 226 5.71 -16.07 14.11
N ASP A 227 6.20 -14.84 14.26
CA ASP A 227 7.31 -14.31 13.46
C ASP A 227 8.50 -15.29 13.43
N PHE A 228 8.78 -15.97 14.54
CA PHE A 228 9.81 -17.01 14.66
C PHE A 228 9.64 -18.19 13.68
N SER A 229 8.40 -18.61 13.38
CA SER A 229 8.12 -19.73 12.46
C SER A 229 8.04 -19.30 11.00
N SER A 230 7.59 -18.07 10.74
CA SER A 230 7.45 -17.56 9.37
C SER A 230 8.78 -17.08 8.78
N PHE A 231 9.69 -16.64 9.64
CA PHE A 231 10.92 -15.99 9.22
C PHE A 231 11.89 -16.90 8.43
N PRO A 232 12.14 -18.18 8.80
CA PRO A 232 12.97 -19.06 7.99
C PRO A 232 12.43 -19.28 6.57
N ASP A 233 11.14 -19.58 6.45
CA ASP A 233 10.46 -19.72 5.15
C ASP A 233 10.50 -18.41 4.34
N PHE A 234 10.35 -17.26 5.01
CA PHE A 234 10.47 -15.95 4.37
C PHE A 234 11.86 -15.75 3.77
N LEU A 235 12.94 -16.01 4.51
CA LEU A 235 14.30 -15.88 4.01
C LEU A 235 14.57 -16.83 2.84
N GLU A 236 14.11 -18.08 2.94
CA GLU A 236 14.27 -19.08 1.88
C GLU A 236 13.56 -18.67 0.58
N LYS A 237 12.29 -18.24 0.67
CA LYS A 237 11.51 -17.79 -0.48
C LYS A 237 12.08 -16.54 -1.11
N THR A 238 12.38 -15.53 -0.29
CA THR A 238 12.87 -14.22 -0.77
C THR A 238 14.31 -14.26 -1.24
N ASN A 239 15.10 -15.23 -0.75
CA ASN A 239 16.51 -15.40 -1.12
C ASN A 239 17.36 -14.16 -0.81
N ILE A 240 17.11 -13.52 0.34
CA ILE A 240 17.93 -12.42 0.85
C ILE A 240 19.32 -12.95 1.20
N LYS A 241 20.34 -12.46 0.47
CA LYS A 241 21.72 -12.95 0.53
C LYS A 241 22.75 -11.87 0.88
N THR A 242 22.35 -10.61 0.95
CA THR A 242 23.22 -9.47 1.23
C THR A 242 22.57 -8.54 2.26
N GLY A 243 23.39 -7.70 2.90
CA GLY A 243 22.95 -6.70 3.87
C GLY A 243 23.07 -7.16 5.32
N VAL A 244 22.62 -6.30 6.22
CA VAL A 244 22.53 -6.55 7.66
C VAL A 244 21.06 -6.57 8.07
N ILE A 245 20.58 -7.73 8.50
CA ILE A 245 19.20 -7.93 8.90
C ILE A 245 18.99 -7.50 10.36
N ILE A 246 17.97 -6.66 10.60
CA ILE A 246 17.47 -6.34 11.94
C ILE A 246 16.06 -6.89 12.12
N VAL A 247 15.83 -7.64 13.19
CA VAL A 247 14.51 -8.19 13.55
C VAL A 247 14.19 -7.89 15.01
N ASP A 248 12.93 -7.61 15.34
CA ASP A 248 12.50 -7.24 16.69
C ASP A 248 12.44 -8.41 17.68
N LYS A 249 12.28 -9.64 17.18
CA LYS A 249 12.22 -10.85 18.01
C LYS A 249 13.29 -11.82 17.56
N GLY A 250 14.18 -12.17 18.49
CA GLY A 250 15.29 -13.10 18.25
C GLY A 250 14.87 -14.33 17.47
N VAL A 251 15.19 -14.33 16.17
CA VAL A 251 14.99 -15.46 15.28
C VAL A 251 16.07 -16.46 15.62
N SER A 252 15.68 -17.57 16.25
CA SER A 252 16.46 -18.81 16.36
C SER A 252 17.96 -18.68 16.70
N ASN A 253 18.40 -17.64 17.40
CA ASN A 253 19.83 -17.27 17.56
C ASN A 253 20.61 -17.20 16.23
N GLY A 254 20.01 -16.71 15.14
CA GLY A 254 20.61 -16.63 13.82
C GLY A 254 20.55 -17.93 13.00
N LYS A 255 19.96 -19.02 13.53
CA LYS A 255 19.74 -20.23 12.72
C LYS A 255 18.82 -19.89 11.53
N ASN A 256 19.20 -20.36 10.34
CA ASN A 256 18.55 -20.14 9.04
C ASN A 256 18.88 -18.81 8.35
N ILE A 257 19.85 -18.05 8.86
CA ILE A 257 20.41 -16.89 8.15
C ILE A 257 21.69 -17.36 7.45
N PRO A 258 21.85 -17.11 6.14
CA PRO A 258 23.08 -17.43 5.44
C PRO A 258 24.29 -16.72 6.08
N ASP A 259 25.44 -17.38 6.16
CA ASP A 259 26.62 -16.86 6.86
C ASP A 259 27.10 -15.51 6.29
N GLN A 260 26.89 -15.28 4.99
CA GLN A 260 27.22 -14.03 4.31
C GLN A 260 26.30 -12.85 4.65
N VAL A 261 25.15 -13.10 5.30
CA VAL A 261 24.20 -12.06 5.68
C VAL A 261 24.48 -11.64 7.13
N GLY A 262 24.78 -10.36 7.32
CA GLY A 262 24.93 -9.80 8.66
C GLY A 262 23.61 -9.80 9.41
N TYR A 263 23.63 -9.90 10.73
CA TYR A 263 22.40 -9.75 11.52
C TYR A 263 22.59 -9.04 12.85
N ILE A 264 21.53 -8.42 13.34
CA ILE A 264 21.44 -7.82 14.68
C ILE A 264 20.07 -8.18 15.27
N PHE A 265 20.08 -8.97 16.35
CA PHE A 265 18.84 -9.36 17.04
C PHE A 265 18.88 -9.06 18.53
N PRO A 266 17.76 -8.61 19.13
CA PRO A 266 17.64 -8.57 20.57
C PRO A 266 17.46 -9.98 21.11
N ILE A 267 18.08 -10.24 22.26
CA ILE A 267 17.94 -11.50 22.97
C ILE A 267 17.33 -11.27 24.36
N LYS A 268 16.64 -12.29 24.88
CA LYS A 268 15.96 -12.18 26.18
C LYS A 268 16.99 -11.98 27.29
N ARG A 269 16.79 -10.93 28.10
CA ARG A 269 17.64 -10.59 29.27
C ARG A 269 17.75 -11.72 30.31
N SER A 270 16.83 -12.68 30.28
CA SER A 270 16.79 -13.83 31.19
C SER A 270 17.64 -15.03 30.75
N LEU A 271 18.24 -15.01 29.55
CA LEU A 271 19.03 -16.13 29.06
C LEU A 271 20.24 -16.40 29.97
N SER A 272 20.42 -17.67 30.35
CA SER A 272 21.47 -18.10 31.29
C SER A 272 22.89 -17.79 30.78
N ILE A 273 23.10 -17.87 29.45
CA ILE A 273 24.38 -17.55 28.82
C ILE A 273 24.83 -16.11 29.11
N LEU A 274 23.91 -15.15 29.26
CA LEU A 274 24.24 -13.75 29.54
C LEU A 274 24.85 -13.55 30.93
N HIS A 275 24.44 -14.38 31.89
CA HIS A 275 25.03 -14.39 33.23
C HIS A 275 26.40 -15.06 33.22
N LYS A 276 26.54 -16.19 32.50
CA LYS A 276 27.84 -16.87 32.35
C LYS A 276 28.89 -15.97 31.72
N LEU A 277 28.48 -15.10 30.80
CA LEU A 277 29.34 -14.14 30.11
C LEU A 277 29.56 -12.85 30.91
N ASN A 278 28.98 -12.71 32.11
CA ASN A 278 29.01 -11.50 32.93
C ASN A 278 28.72 -10.22 32.11
N ILE A 279 27.70 -10.27 31.24
CA ILE A 279 27.54 -9.25 30.19
C ILE A 279 26.99 -7.91 30.72
N TYR A 280 26.34 -7.94 31.87
CA TYR A 280 25.71 -6.75 32.49
C TYR A 280 26.69 -5.88 33.28
N ASP A 281 27.90 -6.39 33.52
CA ASP A 281 28.98 -5.71 34.20
C ASP A 281 29.74 -4.80 33.21
N MET A 282 29.16 -3.62 32.97
CA MET A 282 29.55 -2.66 31.94
C MET A 282 30.37 -1.50 32.54
N GLU A 283 31.58 -1.32 32.03
CA GLU A 283 32.48 -0.22 32.43
C GLU A 283 32.61 0.85 31.33
N GLU A 284 32.55 0.41 30.07
CA GLU A 284 32.66 1.29 28.92
C GLU A 284 31.37 2.11 28.72
N LYS A 285 31.51 3.30 28.13
CA LYS A 285 30.38 4.20 27.88
C LYS A 285 30.59 5.06 26.64
N PHE A 286 29.49 5.46 26.02
CA PHE A 286 29.47 6.53 25.03
C PHE A 286 28.30 7.48 25.28
N SER A 287 28.45 8.71 24.80
CA SER A 287 27.39 9.72 24.82
C SER A 287 26.44 9.51 23.64
N ASN A 288 25.14 9.52 23.90
CA ASN A 288 24.10 9.51 22.87
C ASN A 288 23.07 10.61 23.17
N LYS A 289 23.23 11.77 22.50
CA LYS A 289 22.55 13.03 22.86
C LYS A 289 22.85 13.35 24.33
N ASP A 290 21.82 13.70 25.11
CA ASP A 290 21.93 14.06 26.53
C ASP A 290 21.91 12.84 27.48
N ASN A 291 22.15 11.63 26.96
CA ASN A 291 22.13 10.39 27.75
C ASN A 291 23.45 9.64 27.63
N THR A 292 23.93 9.11 28.75
CA THR A 292 25.09 8.21 28.79
C THR A 292 24.62 6.77 28.64
N ILE A 293 25.19 6.07 27.67
CA ILE A 293 24.93 4.64 27.45
C ILE A 293 26.17 3.87 27.90
N PHE A 294 26.02 3.04 28.92
CA PHE A 294 27.06 2.06 29.27
C PHE A 294 26.93 0.86 28.34
N TYR A 295 28.04 0.21 28.03
CA TYR A 295 28.00 -0.99 27.21
C TYR A 295 29.08 -2.00 27.58
N LYS A 296 28.91 -3.21 27.06
CA LYS A 296 29.93 -4.26 27.03
C LYS A 296 29.81 -5.04 25.73
N LYS A 297 30.95 -5.27 25.09
CA LYS A 297 31.10 -6.09 23.89
C LYS A 297 31.92 -7.32 24.24
N LEU A 298 31.49 -8.49 23.76
CA LEU A 298 32.25 -9.73 23.93
C LEU A 298 32.01 -10.69 22.76
N LYS A 299 32.99 -11.55 22.49
CA LYS A 299 32.88 -12.62 21.49
C LYS A 299 32.72 -13.97 22.19
N HIS A 300 31.76 -14.78 21.74
CA HIS A 300 31.53 -16.14 22.23
C HIS A 300 30.90 -17.01 21.13
N GLU A 301 31.41 -18.23 20.92
CA GLU A 301 30.90 -19.20 19.91
C GLU A 301 30.63 -18.57 18.53
N ASN A 302 31.64 -17.87 17.99
CA ASN A 302 31.58 -17.15 16.70
C ASN A 302 30.53 -16.03 16.59
N LYS A 303 30.00 -15.57 17.72
CA LYS A 303 29.03 -14.48 17.78
C LYS A 303 29.54 -13.37 18.67
N PHE A 304 29.10 -12.16 18.37
CA PHE A 304 29.35 -10.98 19.16
C PHE A 304 28.10 -10.62 19.95
N TYR A 305 28.27 -10.41 21.24
CA TYR A 305 27.22 -9.97 22.14
C TYR A 305 27.50 -8.52 22.54
N TYR A 306 26.46 -7.72 22.48
CA TYR A 306 26.51 -6.29 22.78
C TYR A 306 25.43 -5.98 23.80
N ALA A 307 25.83 -5.70 25.03
CA ALA A 307 24.89 -5.23 26.03
C ALA A 307 25.03 -3.72 26.19
N PHE A 308 23.89 -3.06 26.35
CA PHE A 308 23.79 -1.63 26.57
C PHE A 308 22.93 -1.38 27.79
N ARG A 309 23.27 -0.38 28.59
CA ARG A 309 22.43 0.15 29.67
C ARG A 309 22.18 1.62 29.43
N ASP A 310 20.91 1.95 29.20
CA ASP A 310 20.43 3.32 29.08
C ASP A 310 20.13 3.86 30.49
N ASN A 311 20.85 4.91 30.90
CA ASN A 311 20.75 5.42 32.28
C ASN A 311 19.35 5.94 32.62
N ASN A 312 18.70 6.64 31.68
CA ASN A 312 17.33 7.12 31.86
C ASN A 312 16.33 5.96 32.01
N ARG A 313 16.47 4.91 31.19
CA ARG A 313 15.64 3.70 31.33
C ARG A 313 15.94 2.95 32.63
N PHE A 314 17.19 2.89 33.05
CA PHE A 314 17.58 2.29 34.32
C PHE A 314 16.88 2.98 35.48
N SER A 315 16.99 4.31 35.58
CA SER A 315 16.35 5.09 36.66
C SER A 315 14.84 4.89 36.69
N LYS A 316 14.19 4.84 35.51
CA LYS A 316 12.76 4.59 35.41
C LYS A 316 12.38 3.18 35.86
N GLU A 317 12.99 2.14 35.26
CA GLU A 317 12.71 0.73 35.61
C GLU A 317 12.99 0.47 37.10
N HIS A 318 14.05 1.06 37.65
CA HIS A 318 14.41 0.97 39.06
C HIS A 318 13.33 1.57 39.96
N SER A 319 12.93 2.82 39.71
CA SER A 319 11.88 3.50 40.49
C SER A 319 10.54 2.76 40.40
N ASP A 320 10.15 2.33 39.20
CA ASP A 320 8.90 1.60 38.96
C ASP A 320 8.90 0.25 39.69
N TYR A 321 10.04 -0.46 39.70
CA TYR A 321 10.17 -1.74 40.39
C TYR A 321 10.06 -1.60 41.92
N LEU A 322 10.72 -0.60 42.50
CA LEU A 322 10.66 -0.33 43.95
C LEU A 322 9.25 -0.01 44.43
N LYS A 323 8.44 0.65 43.59
CA LYS A 323 7.02 0.95 43.88
C LYS A 323 6.09 -0.25 43.61
N SER A 324 6.57 -1.31 42.99
CA SER A 324 5.74 -2.43 42.56
C SER A 324 5.41 -3.38 43.71
N LYS A 325 4.21 -3.98 43.68
CA LYS A 325 3.81 -5.07 44.60
C LYS A 325 4.67 -6.34 44.49
N LYS A 326 5.57 -6.42 43.49
CA LYS A 326 6.47 -7.56 43.23
C LYS A 326 7.84 -7.39 43.88
N TYR A 327 8.08 -6.28 44.58
CA TYR A 327 9.34 -5.98 45.22
C TYR A 327 9.61 -6.94 46.38
N THR A 328 10.77 -7.60 46.33
CA THR A 328 11.45 -8.18 47.49
C THR A 328 12.93 -7.89 47.35
N ILE A 329 13.68 -7.85 48.47
CA ILE A 329 15.11 -7.56 48.42
C ILE A 329 15.89 -8.63 47.62
N GLU A 330 15.47 -9.90 47.70
CA GLU A 330 16.06 -11.01 46.94
C GLU A 330 15.83 -10.84 45.44
N ASN A 331 14.61 -10.49 45.03
CA ASN A 331 14.28 -10.30 43.62
C ASN A 331 14.95 -9.04 43.07
N TYR A 332 15.00 -7.97 43.86
CA TYR A 332 15.73 -6.75 43.51
C TYR A 332 17.20 -7.05 43.22
N LYS A 333 17.89 -7.76 44.12
CA LYS A 333 19.30 -8.15 43.93
C LYS A 333 19.52 -8.96 42.65
N LYS A 334 18.55 -9.77 42.21
CA LYS A 334 18.62 -10.57 40.97
C LYS A 334 18.33 -9.77 39.69
N LEU A 335 17.62 -8.65 39.79
CA LEU A 335 17.11 -7.90 38.64
C LEU A 335 17.83 -6.56 38.42
N LYS A 336 18.40 -5.96 39.48
CA LYS A 336 18.97 -4.61 39.45
C LYS A 336 19.95 -4.37 38.30
N ASP A 337 20.81 -5.35 38.01
CA ASP A 337 21.87 -5.22 36.99
C ASP A 337 21.30 -5.31 35.56
N LYS A 338 20.03 -5.75 35.42
CA LYS A 338 19.31 -5.82 34.14
C LYS A 338 18.47 -4.58 33.87
N PHE A 339 18.26 -3.69 34.83
CA PHE A 339 17.41 -2.52 34.63
C PHE A 339 17.98 -1.60 33.55
N GLY A 340 17.09 -1.14 32.66
CA GLY A 340 17.47 -0.28 31.54
C GLY A 340 18.38 -0.94 30.51
N THR A 341 18.60 -2.26 30.61
CA THR A 341 19.50 -2.96 29.68
C THR A 341 18.80 -3.48 28.44
N ILE A 342 19.56 -3.58 27.35
CA ILE A 342 19.20 -4.35 26.16
C ILE A 342 20.44 -5.09 25.69
N VAL A 343 20.26 -6.31 25.20
CA VAL A 343 21.36 -7.14 24.69
C VAL A 343 21.06 -7.56 23.27
N TYR A 344 22.03 -7.34 22.39
CA TYR A 344 22.00 -7.78 21.01
C TYR A 344 23.02 -8.88 20.74
N ILE A 345 22.73 -9.69 19.73
CA ILE A 345 23.65 -10.67 19.16
C ILE A 345 23.86 -10.37 17.68
N SER A 346 25.09 -10.51 17.20
CA SER A 346 25.48 -10.38 15.80
C SER A 346 26.48 -11.45 15.39
N ASN A 347 26.50 -11.81 14.11
CA ASN A 347 27.61 -12.54 13.48
C ASN A 347 28.74 -11.61 12.99
N GLN A 348 28.55 -10.30 13.06
CA GLN A 348 29.53 -9.31 12.63
C GLN A 348 30.17 -8.61 13.83
N ASP A 349 31.46 -8.33 13.67
CA ASP A 349 32.23 -7.52 14.59
C ASP A 349 32.03 -6.05 14.24
N LEU A 350 31.21 -5.35 15.02
CA LEU A 350 30.81 -3.97 14.77
C LEU A 350 31.11 -3.11 15.99
N GLU A 351 31.20 -1.81 15.78
CA GLU A 351 31.35 -0.88 16.90
C GLU A 351 30.05 -0.79 17.71
N PRO A 352 30.11 -0.80 19.06
CA PRO A 352 28.93 -0.79 19.92
C PRO A 352 27.98 0.39 19.62
N ILE A 353 28.53 1.57 19.35
CA ILE A 353 27.73 2.75 19.00
C ILE A 353 26.97 2.58 17.69
N ASP A 354 27.55 1.86 16.72
CA ASP A 354 26.91 1.62 15.42
C ASP A 354 25.77 0.64 15.56
N ILE A 355 25.94 -0.48 16.26
CA ILE A 355 24.83 -1.40 16.55
C ILE A 355 23.69 -0.70 17.28
N TYR A 356 24.03 0.10 18.31
CA TYR A 356 23.03 0.83 19.07
C TYR A 356 22.22 1.81 18.19
N LYS A 357 22.89 2.50 17.25
CA LYS A 357 22.24 3.40 16.28
C LYS A 357 21.45 2.64 15.21
N MET A 358 22.04 1.61 14.59
CA MET A 358 21.41 0.79 13.56
C MET A 358 20.11 0.17 14.06
N TYR A 359 20.13 -0.44 15.25
CA TYR A 359 18.94 -1.08 15.81
C TYR A 359 17.80 -0.08 16.08
N LYS A 360 18.11 1.18 16.47
CA LYS A 360 17.08 2.22 16.63
C LYS A 360 16.35 2.54 15.32
N GLN A 361 17.04 2.43 14.18
CA GLN A 361 16.43 2.68 12.87
C GLN A 361 15.43 1.58 12.46
N ARG A 362 15.41 0.42 13.13
CA ARG A 362 14.39 -0.62 12.96
C ARG A 362 12.98 -0.08 13.05
N TRP A 363 12.75 0.93 13.89
CA TRP A 363 11.43 1.56 14.07
C TRP A 363 10.80 2.04 12.76
N GLU A 364 11.59 2.31 11.72
CA GLU A 364 11.07 2.73 10.42
C GLU A 364 10.13 1.73 9.77
N ILE A 365 10.34 0.42 9.98
CA ILE A 365 9.40 -0.59 9.46
C ILE A 365 8.02 -0.48 10.13
N GLU A 366 7.96 -0.02 11.38
CA GLU A 366 6.69 0.23 12.07
C GLU A 366 5.97 1.43 11.44
N LEU A 367 6.71 2.45 10.99
CA LEU A 367 6.16 3.57 10.23
C LEU A 367 5.66 3.15 8.85
N VAL A 368 6.32 2.16 8.20
CA VAL A 368 5.84 1.54 6.95
C VAL A 368 4.55 0.77 7.19
N ASN A 369 4.51 -0.07 8.22
CA ASN A 369 3.31 -0.83 8.60
C ASN A 369 2.13 0.11 8.92
N LYS A 370 2.38 1.22 9.62
CA LYS A 370 1.38 2.25 9.87
C LYS A 370 0.90 2.91 8.58
N PHE A 371 1.81 3.27 7.68
CA PHE A 371 1.47 3.88 6.39
C PHE A 371 0.61 2.94 5.52
N TYR A 372 0.96 1.66 5.48
CA TYR A 372 0.18 0.61 4.81
C TYR A 372 -1.28 0.56 5.32
N GLN A 373 -1.47 0.61 6.64
CA GLN A 373 -2.79 0.44 7.26
C GLN A 373 -3.63 1.71 7.18
N ASP A 374 -3.03 2.86 7.48
CA ASP A 374 -3.76 4.10 7.73
C ASP A 374 -3.84 4.98 6.48
N ASN A 375 -2.72 5.14 5.73
CA ASN A 375 -2.67 6.04 4.59
C ASN A 375 -3.14 5.38 3.29
N LEU A 376 -2.83 4.10 3.10
CA LEU A 376 -3.27 3.33 1.92
C LEU A 376 -4.53 2.50 2.18
N ASN A 377 -5.04 2.47 3.42
CA ASN A 377 -6.25 1.75 3.81
C ASN A 377 -6.26 0.25 3.40
N LEU A 378 -5.10 -0.40 3.41
CA LEU A 378 -4.93 -1.78 2.88
C LEU A 378 -5.25 -2.89 3.91
N LYS A 379 -5.85 -2.52 5.04
CA LYS A 379 -6.18 -3.40 6.18
C LYS A 379 -7.16 -4.52 5.83
N GLU A 380 -8.07 -4.28 4.89
CA GLU A 380 -9.13 -5.23 4.56
C GLU A 380 -8.61 -6.46 3.80
N VAL A 381 -9.05 -7.63 4.23
CA VAL A 381 -8.79 -8.92 3.57
C VAL A 381 -10.14 -9.48 3.11
N ASN A 382 -10.70 -8.91 2.04
CA ASN A 382 -12.02 -9.30 1.52
C ASN A 382 -11.93 -10.47 0.52
N LYS A 383 -11.06 -11.45 0.79
CA LYS A 383 -10.83 -12.60 -0.09
C LYS A 383 -11.35 -13.87 0.57
N LYS A 384 -11.89 -14.79 -0.24
CA LYS A 384 -12.56 -16.01 0.22
C LYS A 384 -11.74 -17.29 0.02
N SER A 385 -10.53 -17.18 -0.53
CA SER A 385 -9.60 -18.29 -0.71
C SER A 385 -8.18 -17.87 -0.33
N ASP A 386 -7.38 -18.84 0.11
CA ASP A 386 -5.97 -18.64 0.46
C ASP A 386 -5.15 -18.16 -0.76
N ILE A 387 -5.45 -18.70 -1.94
CA ILE A 387 -4.87 -18.31 -3.23
C ILE A 387 -5.11 -16.82 -3.50
N SER A 388 -6.35 -16.36 -3.35
CA SER A 388 -6.67 -14.96 -3.56
C SER A 388 -5.98 -14.02 -2.57
N ILE A 389 -5.59 -14.50 -1.38
CA ILE A 389 -4.83 -13.70 -0.42
C ILE A 389 -3.42 -13.44 -0.95
N TYR A 390 -2.73 -14.47 -1.47
CA TYR A 390 -1.40 -14.29 -2.09
C TYR A 390 -1.42 -13.26 -3.22
N GLY A 391 -2.33 -13.40 -4.19
CA GLY A 391 -2.44 -12.44 -5.29
C GLY A 391 -2.82 -11.03 -4.82
N ALA A 392 -3.70 -10.91 -3.82
CA ALA A 392 -4.11 -9.61 -3.29
C ALA A 392 -2.98 -8.91 -2.51
N GLU A 393 -2.26 -9.64 -1.67
CA GLU A 393 -1.15 -9.09 -0.90
C GLU A 393 0.06 -8.78 -1.78
N PHE A 394 0.25 -9.49 -2.90
CA PHE A 394 1.21 -9.10 -3.94
C PHE A 394 0.88 -7.71 -4.54
N ILE A 395 -0.37 -7.49 -4.95
CA ILE A 395 -0.80 -6.17 -5.44
C ILE A 395 -0.64 -5.08 -4.36
N LYS A 396 -0.94 -5.40 -3.11
CA LYS A 396 -0.79 -4.46 -1.98
C LYS A 396 0.68 -4.15 -1.67
N MET A 397 1.58 -5.12 -1.81
CA MET A 397 3.03 -4.90 -1.72
C MET A 397 3.46 -3.85 -2.74
N LEU A 398 3.08 -4.05 -4.01
CA LEU A 398 3.35 -3.08 -5.08
C LEU A 398 2.74 -1.71 -4.77
N SER A 399 1.49 -1.68 -4.31
CA SER A 399 0.80 -0.43 -3.96
C SER A 399 1.51 0.32 -2.83
N THR A 400 2.09 -0.43 -1.88
CA THR A 400 2.82 0.11 -0.73
C THR A 400 4.19 0.64 -1.14
N ILE A 401 4.90 -0.05 -2.02
CA ILE A 401 6.16 0.44 -2.63
C ILE A 401 5.90 1.80 -3.30
N ILE A 402 4.93 1.86 -4.21
CA ILE A 402 4.62 3.08 -4.97
C ILE A 402 4.20 4.20 -4.01
N GLY A 403 3.28 3.93 -3.07
CA GLY A 403 2.78 4.92 -2.13
C GLY A 403 3.85 5.45 -1.18
N TYR A 404 4.75 4.58 -0.70
CA TYR A 404 5.82 5.00 0.19
C TYR A 404 6.88 5.82 -0.55
N ARG A 405 7.18 5.51 -1.82
CA ARG A 405 8.04 6.35 -2.66
C ARG A 405 7.44 7.73 -2.91
N ILE A 406 6.13 7.82 -3.15
CA ILE A 406 5.42 9.12 -3.23
C ILE A 406 5.56 9.88 -1.91
N LYS A 407 5.33 9.23 -0.77
CA LYS A 407 5.50 9.83 0.56
C LYS A 407 6.93 10.35 0.77
N ASN A 408 7.95 9.56 0.39
CA ASN A 408 9.35 9.97 0.50
C ASN A 408 9.63 11.19 -0.38
N LYS A 409 9.10 11.23 -1.61
CA LYS A 409 9.25 12.39 -2.49
C LYS A 409 8.58 13.64 -1.91
N PHE A 410 7.39 13.51 -1.34
CA PHE A 410 6.74 14.62 -0.64
C PHE A 410 7.52 15.09 0.58
N LYS A 411 8.14 14.17 1.33
CA LYS A 411 8.99 14.51 2.47
C LYS A 411 10.25 15.27 2.02
N GLU A 412 10.92 14.77 0.97
CA GLU A 412 12.11 15.39 0.36
C GLU A 412 11.83 16.83 -0.08
N ARG A 413 10.66 17.09 -0.68
CA ARG A 413 10.24 18.43 -1.11
C ARG A 413 9.62 19.28 0.00
N GLY A 414 9.61 18.82 1.26
CA GLY A 414 9.04 19.56 2.39
C GLY A 414 7.52 19.71 2.39
N ILE A 415 6.80 19.06 1.45
CA ILE A 415 5.34 19.15 1.30
C ILE A 415 4.63 18.63 2.56
N LEU A 416 5.19 17.59 3.20
CA LEU A 416 4.61 16.99 4.41
C LEU A 416 4.76 17.85 5.67
N ASN A 417 5.43 19.01 5.59
CA ASN A 417 5.47 19.97 6.69
C ASN A 417 4.17 20.79 6.79
N GLU A 418 3.44 20.94 5.68
CA GLU A 418 2.22 21.74 5.59
C GLU A 418 0.97 20.90 5.32
N LYS A 419 1.12 19.76 4.64
CA LYS A 419 0.00 18.92 4.18
C LYS A 419 0.17 17.48 4.64
N THR A 420 -0.94 16.85 5.00
CA THR A 420 -0.96 15.39 5.13
C THR A 420 -0.74 14.73 3.76
N PHE A 421 -0.32 13.47 3.77
CA PHE A 421 -0.15 12.69 2.54
C PHE A 421 -1.40 12.71 1.64
N SER A 422 -2.60 12.58 2.24
CA SER A 422 -3.86 12.57 1.49
C SER A 422 -4.19 13.93 0.89
N GLU A 423 -3.94 15.03 1.61
CA GLU A 423 -4.14 16.38 1.09
C GLU A 423 -3.19 16.70 -0.05
N ALA A 424 -1.91 16.33 0.09
CA ALA A 424 -0.94 16.49 -0.99
C ALA A 424 -1.37 15.71 -2.23
N LEU A 425 -1.76 14.43 -2.07
CA LEU A 425 -2.21 13.61 -3.19
C LEU A 425 -3.46 14.18 -3.90
N LYS A 426 -4.40 14.76 -3.15
CA LYS A 426 -5.58 15.44 -3.71
C LYS A 426 -5.20 16.64 -4.60
N VAL A 427 -4.15 17.38 -4.25
CA VAL A 427 -3.65 18.47 -5.11
C VAL A 427 -3.08 17.90 -6.41
N PHE A 428 -2.29 16.82 -6.34
CA PHE A 428 -1.77 16.17 -7.56
C PHE A 428 -2.89 15.58 -8.43
N ASN A 429 -3.96 15.06 -7.83
CA ASN A 429 -5.14 14.55 -8.54
C ASN A 429 -5.94 15.68 -9.24
N SER A 430 -5.89 16.92 -8.73
CA SER A 430 -6.56 18.07 -9.35
C SER A 430 -5.88 18.54 -10.64
N TYR A 431 -4.62 18.14 -10.87
CA TYR A 431 -3.88 18.43 -12.09
C TYR A 431 -4.30 17.50 -13.22
N LYS A 432 -5.17 18.00 -14.09
CA LYS A 432 -5.87 17.22 -15.13
C LYS A 432 -5.42 17.59 -16.54
N LYS A 433 -5.51 16.63 -17.45
CA LYS A 433 -5.41 16.86 -18.89
C LYS A 433 -6.78 16.76 -19.56
N TYR A 434 -6.97 17.59 -20.58
CA TYR A 434 -8.19 17.73 -21.37
C TYR A 434 -7.84 17.48 -22.83
N LYS A 435 -8.69 16.77 -23.56
CA LYS A 435 -8.57 16.64 -25.00
C LYS A 435 -9.63 17.49 -25.66
N ILE A 436 -9.20 18.52 -26.40
CA ILE A 436 -10.10 19.46 -27.06
C ILE A 436 -10.00 19.21 -28.56
N ASN A 437 -11.03 18.59 -29.15
CA ASN A 437 -11.03 18.18 -30.56
C ASN A 437 -10.85 19.36 -31.52
N ILE A 438 -11.42 20.53 -31.20
CA ILE A 438 -11.28 21.75 -32.00
C ILE A 438 -9.84 22.30 -31.98
N MET A 439 -9.03 21.93 -30.97
CA MET A 439 -7.61 22.30 -30.85
C MET A 439 -6.67 21.18 -31.33
N GLY A 440 -7.02 20.54 -32.45
CA GLY A 440 -6.20 19.49 -33.07
C GLY A 440 -6.14 18.16 -32.32
N GLY A 441 -6.99 17.97 -31.28
CA GLY A 441 -7.10 16.69 -30.55
C GLY A 441 -5.92 16.36 -29.64
N SER A 442 -5.04 17.32 -29.34
CA SER A 442 -3.96 17.14 -28.38
C SER A 442 -4.46 17.18 -26.92
N TRP A 443 -3.73 16.53 -26.01
CA TRP A 443 -4.00 16.60 -24.57
C TRP A 443 -3.34 17.84 -23.96
N ILE A 444 -4.16 18.76 -23.47
CA ILE A 444 -3.74 20.04 -22.89
C ILE A 444 -3.90 19.98 -21.38
N VAL A 445 -2.94 20.52 -20.63
CA VAL A 445 -2.99 20.61 -19.18
C VAL A 445 -3.98 21.69 -18.74
N GLY A 446 -4.83 21.38 -17.78
CA GLY A 446 -5.72 22.36 -17.15
C GLY A 446 -4.98 23.31 -16.23
N LYS A 447 -5.39 24.58 -16.24
CA LYS A 447 -4.85 25.58 -15.31
C LYS A 447 -5.26 25.27 -13.86
N ILE A 448 -4.30 25.36 -12.95
CA ILE A 448 -4.49 25.31 -11.51
C ILE A 448 -3.84 26.54 -10.86
N SER A 449 -3.89 26.66 -9.53
CA SER A 449 -3.20 27.76 -8.86
C SER A 449 -1.69 27.67 -9.08
N LYS A 450 -1.01 28.82 -9.21
CA LYS A 450 0.45 28.86 -9.40
C LYS A 450 1.19 28.11 -8.29
N LYS A 451 0.73 28.25 -7.04
CA LYS A 451 1.29 27.54 -5.87
C LYS A 451 1.18 26.01 -6.03
N ASP A 452 0.02 25.51 -6.45
CA ASP A 452 -0.17 24.07 -6.63
C ASP A 452 0.63 23.55 -7.83
N GLU A 453 0.71 24.32 -8.92
CA GLU A 453 1.51 23.98 -10.09
C GLU A 453 3.00 23.89 -9.77
N GLU A 454 3.56 24.87 -9.06
CA GLU A 454 4.95 24.85 -8.59
C GLU A 454 5.23 23.61 -7.72
N MET A 455 4.31 23.29 -6.80
CA MET A 455 4.42 22.11 -5.96
C MET A 455 4.43 20.82 -6.79
N ILE A 456 3.52 20.69 -7.76
CA ILE A 456 3.42 19.51 -8.62
C ILE A 456 4.66 19.35 -9.48
N LEU A 457 5.07 20.42 -10.17
CA LEU A 457 6.25 20.41 -11.04
C LEU A 457 7.52 20.09 -10.26
N SER A 458 7.64 20.54 -9.00
CA SER A 458 8.78 20.18 -8.15
C SER A 458 8.94 18.67 -7.93
N CYS A 459 7.87 17.88 -8.06
CA CYS A 459 7.95 16.42 -7.91
C CYS A 459 8.00 15.67 -9.25
N LEU A 460 7.59 16.30 -10.36
CA LEU A 460 7.54 15.68 -11.68
C LEU A 460 8.82 15.91 -12.51
N ILE A 461 9.54 17.00 -12.22
CA ILE A 461 10.88 17.34 -12.74
C ILE A 461 11.92 16.91 -11.71
#